data_AF-A0A926WPR6-F1
#
_entry.id   AF-A0A926WPR6-F1
#
_cell.length_a   1.000
_cell.length_b   1.000
_cell.length_c   1.000
_cell.angle_alpha   90.00
_cell.angle_beta   90.00
_cell.angle_gamma   90.00
#
_symmetry.space_group_name_H-M   'P 1'
#
loop_
_entity.id
_entity.type
_entity.pdbx_description
1 polymer ?
#
loop_
_entity_poly.entity_id
_entity_poly.type
_entity_poly.pdbx_seq_one_letter_code
_entity_poly.pdbx_strand_id
1 'polypeptide(L)'
;MDSEIRKFSQRWIFKLRWDYHIIPTNEEITAYSKALIICAKADGTLAEAERDWVVGYIAAVGGSEDLIELLKNYDGDDNIQEFLLLSPAMAKIRRCLIYDAISACDADGDFSAAERAKVRSMGETLQLSQEDFEQIENLYFQSKELFTTRINLLFADGKPEYSTPR
;
A
#
# COMPACT_ATOMS: atom_id res chain seq x y z
N MET A 1 14.50 -12.02 17.31
CA MET A 1 13.74 -13.29 17.40
C MET A 1 12.31 -12.96 17.02
N ASP A 2 11.83 -13.47 15.89
CA ASP A 2 10.52 -13.10 15.36
C ASP A 2 9.43 -13.72 16.23
N SER A 3 8.74 -12.93 17.05
CA SER A 3 7.83 -13.47 18.06
C SER A 3 6.64 -14.17 17.41
N GLU A 4 6.17 -15.27 18.01
CA GLU A 4 4.97 -15.97 17.50
C GLU A 4 3.74 -15.05 17.47
N ILE A 5 3.70 -14.04 18.34
CA ILE A 5 2.69 -12.97 18.35
C ILE A 5 2.78 -12.13 17.06
N ARG A 6 3.99 -11.77 16.62
CA ARG A 6 4.20 -11.00 15.38
C ARG A 6 3.71 -11.78 14.17
N LYS A 7 4.08 -13.07 14.06
CA LYS A 7 3.60 -13.94 12.97
C LYS A 7 2.09 -14.15 13.00
N PHE A 8 1.49 -14.29 14.18
CA PHE A 8 0.03 -14.38 14.33
C PHE A 8 -0.66 -13.12 13.81
N SER A 9 -0.18 -11.95 14.23
CA SER A 9 -0.73 -10.65 13.82
C SER A 9 -0.60 -10.43 12.30
N GLN A 10 0.56 -10.78 11.73
CA GLN A 10 0.78 -10.75 10.28
C GLN A 10 -0.21 -11.65 9.53
N ARG A 11 -0.35 -12.92 9.92
CA ARG A 11 -1.32 -13.83 9.27
C ARG A 11 -2.75 -13.32 9.34
N TRP A 12 -3.12 -12.67 10.45
CA TRP A 12 -4.44 -12.09 10.61
C TRP A 12 -4.66 -10.91 9.66
N ILE A 13 -3.71 -9.96 9.57
CA ILE A 13 -3.87 -8.80 8.67
C ILE A 13 -3.86 -9.22 7.20
N PHE A 14 -3.02 -10.18 6.81
CA PHE A 14 -3.02 -10.73 5.44
C PHE A 14 -4.35 -11.43 5.11
N LYS A 15 -4.93 -12.19 6.05
CA LYS A 15 -6.25 -12.79 5.84
C LYS A 15 -7.33 -11.73 5.69
N LEU A 16 -7.33 -10.74 6.58
CA LEU A 16 -8.34 -9.67 6.58
C LEU A 16 -8.31 -8.87 5.28
N ARG A 17 -7.12 -8.53 4.78
CA ARG A 17 -6.96 -7.63 3.64
C ARG A 17 -6.95 -8.35 2.29
N TRP A 18 -6.34 -9.54 2.22
CA TRP A 18 -6.04 -10.21 0.96
C TRP A 18 -6.52 -11.66 0.88
N ASP A 19 -7.25 -12.14 1.87
CA ASP A 19 -7.84 -13.48 1.95
C ASP A 19 -6.84 -14.67 2.02
N TYR A 20 -5.54 -14.42 2.23
CA TYR A 20 -4.53 -15.49 2.36
C TYR A 20 -3.68 -15.37 3.64
N HIS A 21 -3.00 -16.46 4.00
CA HIS A 21 -2.25 -16.60 5.27
C HIS A 21 -0.74 -16.76 5.11
N ILE A 22 -0.23 -16.66 3.89
CA ILE A 22 1.20 -16.76 3.60
C ILE A 22 1.86 -15.45 4.04
N ILE A 23 2.83 -15.55 4.95
CA ILE A 23 3.67 -14.43 5.35
C ILE A 23 4.78 -14.31 4.30
N PRO A 24 4.91 -13.19 3.58
CA PRO A 24 6.02 -12.97 2.66
C PRO A 24 7.36 -12.91 3.41
N THR A 25 8.44 -13.20 2.70
CA THR A 25 9.79 -13.04 3.26
C THR A 25 10.12 -11.55 3.46
N ASN A 26 11.11 -11.26 4.31
CA ASN A 26 11.57 -9.87 4.49
C ASN A 26 12.07 -9.24 3.18
N GLU A 27 12.66 -10.04 2.29
CA GLU A 27 13.10 -9.60 0.96
C GLU A 27 11.91 -9.20 0.09
N GLU A 28 10.85 -10.01 0.07
CA GLU A 28 9.61 -9.70 -0.67
C GLU A 28 8.89 -8.48 -0.09
N ILE A 29 8.82 -8.34 1.24
CA ILE A 29 8.26 -7.14 1.89
C ILE A 29 9.08 -5.91 1.50
N THR A 30 10.41 -5.99 1.54
CA THR A 30 11.30 -4.88 1.17
C THR A 30 11.07 -4.45 -0.27
N ALA A 31 11.04 -5.41 -1.20
CA ALA A 31 10.82 -5.13 -2.61
C ALA A 31 9.43 -4.55 -2.89
N TYR A 32 8.38 -5.08 -2.23
CA TYR A 32 7.04 -4.51 -2.32
C TYR A 32 6.99 -3.07 -1.83
N SER A 33 7.63 -2.79 -0.69
CA SER A 33 7.65 -1.47 -0.06
C SER A 33 8.33 -0.43 -0.95
N LYS A 34 9.47 -0.79 -1.55
CA LYS A 34 10.16 0.07 -2.51
C LYS A 34 9.33 0.30 -3.76
N ALA A 35 8.78 -0.76 -4.34
CA ALA A 35 7.91 -0.68 -5.51
C ALA A 35 6.69 0.21 -5.26
N LEU A 36 6.13 0.17 -4.06
CA LEU A 36 5.00 0.99 -3.66
C LEU A 36 5.38 2.48 -3.61
N ILE A 37 6.53 2.83 -3.04
CA ILE A 37 7.04 4.22 -3.08
C ILE A 37 7.30 4.68 -4.51
N ILE A 38 7.93 3.85 -5.36
CA ILE A 38 8.19 4.20 -6.77
C ILE A 38 6.87 4.48 -7.50
N CYS A 39 5.83 3.68 -7.23
CA CYS A 39 4.52 3.86 -7.85
C CYS A 39 3.79 5.11 -7.31
N ALA A 40 3.88 5.37 -6.01
CA ALA A 40 3.22 6.49 -5.35
C ALA A 40 3.92 7.84 -5.59
N LYS A 41 5.21 7.85 -5.93
CA LYS A 41 5.98 9.05 -6.31
C LYS A 41 5.56 9.55 -7.70
N ALA A 42 4.30 9.96 -7.82
CA ALA A 42 3.64 10.11 -9.09
C ALA A 42 3.91 11.47 -9.74
N ASP A 43 4.12 12.56 -9.00
CA ASP A 43 4.47 13.88 -9.57
C ASP A 43 6.00 14.15 -9.58
N GLY A 44 6.80 13.14 -9.21
CA GLY A 44 8.25 13.28 -8.98
C GLY A 44 8.61 13.63 -7.54
N THR A 45 7.61 13.91 -6.70
CA THR A 45 7.71 14.05 -5.25
C THR A 45 6.80 13.01 -4.60
N LEU A 46 7.11 12.63 -3.36
CA LEU A 46 6.20 11.85 -2.52
C LEU A 46 5.85 12.77 -1.36
N ALA A 47 4.58 13.18 -1.27
CA ALA A 47 4.09 14.01 -0.19
C ALA A 47 4.23 13.28 1.16
N GLU A 48 4.30 14.06 2.25
CA GLU A 48 4.47 13.50 3.60
C GLU A 48 3.34 12.54 3.96
N ALA A 49 2.09 12.88 3.62
CA ALA A 49 0.92 12.03 3.86
C ALA A 49 0.98 10.68 3.13
N GLU A 50 1.43 10.67 1.87
CA GLU A 50 1.60 9.44 1.09
C GLU A 50 2.71 8.58 1.68
N ARG A 51 3.83 9.20 2.08
CA ARG A 51 4.95 8.51 2.72
C ARG A 51 4.53 7.89 4.05
N ASP A 52 3.84 8.64 4.89
CA ASP A 52 3.33 8.17 6.17
C ASP A 52 2.35 7.01 5.99
N TRP A 53 1.50 7.08 4.95
CA TRP A 53 0.62 5.98 4.59
C TRP A 53 1.41 4.70 4.26
N VAL A 54 2.41 4.80 3.38
CA VAL A 54 3.24 3.65 3.01
C VAL A 54 3.99 3.09 4.21
N VAL A 55 4.66 3.95 4.98
CA VAL A 55 5.41 3.54 6.17
C VAL A 55 4.50 2.86 7.20
N GLY A 56 3.33 3.45 7.49
CA GLY A 56 2.36 2.89 8.42
C GLY A 56 1.80 1.55 7.95
N TYR A 57 1.49 1.44 6.65
CA TYR A 57 1.01 0.19 6.06
C TYR A 57 2.06 -0.92 6.16
N ILE A 58 3.30 -0.64 5.75
CA ILE A 58 4.41 -1.61 5.80
C ILE A 58 4.71 -2.03 7.25
N ALA A 59 4.67 -1.10 8.20
CA ALA A 59 4.83 -1.41 9.61
C ALA A 59 3.73 -2.38 10.10
N ALA A 60 2.48 -2.15 9.71
CA ALA A 60 1.34 -2.98 10.09
C ALA A 60 1.40 -4.40 9.49
N VAL A 61 1.89 -4.55 8.25
CA VAL A 61 1.98 -5.88 7.60
C VAL A 61 3.28 -6.63 7.91
N GLY A 62 4.18 -6.06 8.71
CA GLY A 62 5.32 -6.79 9.26
C GLY A 62 6.70 -6.36 8.74
N GLY A 63 6.85 -5.15 8.22
CA GLY A 63 8.17 -4.56 7.97
C GLY A 63 9.06 -4.58 9.22
N SER A 64 10.36 -4.78 9.04
CA SER A 64 11.35 -4.66 10.11
C SER A 64 11.59 -3.18 10.46
N GLU A 65 12.08 -2.91 11.67
CA GLU A 65 12.47 -1.54 12.08
C GLU A 65 13.47 -0.92 11.08
N ASP A 66 14.48 -1.67 10.66
CA ASP A 66 15.46 -1.22 9.65
C ASP A 66 14.79 -0.84 8.32
N LEU A 67 13.80 -1.62 7.87
CA LEU A 67 13.05 -1.31 6.65
C LEU A 67 12.22 -0.05 6.85
N ILE A 68 11.56 0.11 7.99
CA ILE A 68 10.76 1.30 8.29
C ILE A 68 11.63 2.56 8.29
N GLU A 69 12.81 2.53 8.93
CA GLU A 69 13.74 3.66 8.90
C GLU A 69 14.28 3.95 7.49
N LEU A 70 14.50 2.91 6.68
CA LEU A 70 14.87 3.06 5.28
C LEU A 70 13.77 3.77 4.48
N LEU A 71 12.50 3.36 4.64
CA LEU A 71 11.38 3.88 3.85
C LEU A 71 11.07 5.35 4.16
N LYS A 72 11.40 5.84 5.36
CA LYS A 72 11.27 7.27 5.70
C LYS A 72 12.11 8.18 4.82
N ASN A 73 13.23 7.69 4.29
CA ASN A 73 14.19 8.49 3.52
C ASN A 73 14.45 7.93 2.12
N TYR A 74 13.69 6.91 1.69
CA TYR A 74 13.88 6.30 0.38
C TYR A 74 13.32 7.21 -0.73
N ASP A 75 14.15 7.46 -1.74
CA ASP A 75 13.88 8.42 -2.82
C ASP A 75 13.00 7.87 -3.94
N GLY A 76 12.85 6.54 -4.07
CA GLY A 76 11.94 5.94 -5.05
C GLY A 76 12.38 6.05 -6.51
N ASP A 77 13.69 6.11 -6.78
CA ASP A 77 14.25 6.24 -8.13
C ASP A 77 14.76 4.91 -8.74
N ASP A 78 14.57 3.79 -8.02
CA ASP A 78 14.95 2.47 -8.53
C ASP A 78 14.05 2.03 -9.72
N ASN A 79 14.52 1.08 -10.53
CA ASN A 79 13.77 0.58 -11.67
C ASN A 79 12.63 -0.35 -11.22
N ILE A 80 11.37 0.08 -11.42
CA ILE A 80 10.18 -0.69 -11.06
C ILE A 80 10.08 -2.05 -11.75
N GLN A 81 10.75 -2.28 -12.90
CA GLN A 81 10.72 -3.59 -13.56
C GLN A 81 11.48 -4.67 -12.76
N GLU A 82 12.44 -4.28 -11.91
CA GLU A 82 13.17 -5.23 -11.05
C GLU A 82 12.25 -5.93 -10.06
N PHE A 83 11.15 -5.28 -9.66
CA PHE A 83 10.10 -5.88 -8.84
C PHE A 83 9.52 -7.16 -9.46
N LEU A 84 9.30 -7.17 -10.78
CA LEU A 84 8.74 -8.32 -11.49
C LEU A 84 9.72 -9.50 -11.57
N LEU A 85 11.02 -9.22 -11.44
CA LEU A 85 12.09 -10.19 -11.60
C LEU A 85 12.45 -10.89 -10.28
N LEU A 86 12.03 -10.35 -9.13
CA LEU A 86 12.41 -10.87 -7.83
C LEU A 86 11.87 -12.28 -7.57
N SER A 87 10.57 -12.50 -7.79
CA SER A 87 9.97 -13.82 -7.63
C SER A 87 8.66 -13.97 -8.42
N PRO A 88 8.25 -15.23 -8.75
CA PRO A 88 6.95 -15.47 -9.36
C PRO A 88 5.76 -14.99 -8.52
N ALA A 89 5.93 -14.86 -7.19
CA ALA A 89 4.90 -14.32 -6.32
C ALA A 89 4.75 -12.80 -6.51
N MET A 90 5.87 -12.06 -6.61
CA MET A 90 5.86 -10.62 -6.86
C MET A 90 5.17 -10.26 -8.17
N ALA A 91 5.45 -11.02 -9.24
CA ALA A 91 4.77 -10.85 -10.51
C ALA A 91 3.24 -10.99 -10.39
N LYS A 92 2.72 -11.86 -9.51
CA LYS A 92 1.28 -12.08 -9.32
C LYS A 92 0.58 -10.96 -8.54
N ILE A 93 1.30 -10.24 -7.68
CA ILE A 93 0.72 -9.20 -6.82
C ILE A 93 0.81 -7.78 -7.40
N ARG A 94 1.25 -7.63 -8.65
CA ARG A 94 1.32 -6.33 -9.35
C ARG A 94 0.01 -5.53 -9.36
N ARG A 95 -1.15 -6.19 -9.38
CA ARG A 95 -2.46 -5.51 -9.25
C ARG A 95 -2.69 -4.97 -7.84
N CYS A 96 -2.24 -5.69 -6.81
CA CYS A 96 -2.30 -5.24 -5.42
C CYS A 96 -1.38 -4.02 -5.22
N LEU A 97 -0.21 -4.04 -5.85
CA LEU A 97 0.72 -2.90 -5.83
C LEU A 97 0.09 -1.62 -6.37
N ILE A 98 -0.60 -1.68 -7.51
CA ILE A 98 -1.31 -0.51 -8.06
C ILE A 98 -2.47 -0.07 -7.16
N TYR A 99 -3.23 -1.02 -6.62
CA TYR A 99 -4.31 -0.70 -5.66
C TYR A 99 -3.77 0.05 -4.44
N ASP A 100 -2.68 -0.44 -3.85
CA ASP A 100 -2.06 0.18 -2.69
C ASP A 100 -1.38 1.52 -3.06
N ALA A 101 -0.85 1.67 -4.28
CA ALA A 101 -0.28 2.94 -4.74
C ALA A 101 -1.35 4.03 -4.89
N ILE A 102 -2.52 3.70 -5.46
CA ILE A 102 -3.68 4.61 -5.49
C ILE A 102 -4.10 4.97 -4.06
N SER A 103 -4.12 3.96 -3.17
CA SER A 103 -4.45 4.17 -1.76
C SER A 103 -3.49 5.12 -1.04
N ALA A 104 -2.21 5.06 -1.40
CA ALA A 104 -1.17 5.94 -0.86
C ALA A 104 -1.32 7.36 -1.40
N CYS A 105 -1.53 7.54 -2.71
CA CYS A 105 -1.71 8.87 -3.30
C CYS A 105 -2.97 9.57 -2.79
N ASP A 106 -4.05 8.82 -2.54
CA ASP A 106 -5.29 9.37 -2.00
C ASP A 106 -5.29 9.47 -0.45
N ALA A 107 -4.13 9.36 0.20
CA ALA A 107 -4.03 9.35 1.67
C ALA A 107 -4.45 10.68 2.31
N ASP A 108 -4.21 11.80 1.63
CA ASP A 108 -4.69 13.13 2.02
C ASP A 108 -6.11 13.44 1.52
N GLY A 109 -6.66 12.53 0.70
CA GLY A 109 -7.99 12.63 0.11
C GLY A 109 -8.04 13.29 -1.27
N ASP A 110 -6.90 13.57 -1.90
CA ASP A 110 -6.82 14.15 -3.24
C ASP A 110 -5.95 13.31 -4.19
N PHE A 111 -6.55 12.33 -4.87
CA PHE A 111 -5.89 11.66 -6.00
C PHE A 111 -6.03 12.46 -7.29
N SER A 112 -5.06 13.34 -7.54
CA SER A 112 -5.05 14.27 -8.65
C SER A 112 -4.91 13.57 -10.03
N ALA A 113 -5.26 14.30 -11.10
CA ALA A 113 -5.10 13.81 -12.46
C ALA A 113 -3.62 13.52 -12.82
N ALA A 114 -2.67 14.24 -12.22
CA ALA A 114 -1.24 14.04 -12.43
C ALA A 114 -0.79 12.72 -11.78
N GLU A 115 -1.17 12.49 -10.52
CA GLU A 115 -0.86 11.24 -9.83
C GLU A 115 -1.48 10.05 -10.54
N ARG A 116 -2.76 10.15 -10.91
CA ARG A 116 -3.47 9.15 -11.71
C ARG A 116 -2.73 8.79 -12.98
N ALA A 117 -2.29 9.80 -13.75
CA ALA A 117 -1.59 9.56 -15.01
C ALA A 117 -0.26 8.79 -14.80
N LYS A 118 0.43 9.04 -13.68
CA LYS A 118 1.68 8.34 -13.37
C LYS A 118 1.50 6.97 -12.76
N VAL A 119 0.60 6.79 -11.80
CA VAL A 119 0.30 5.45 -11.27
C VAL A 119 -0.16 4.54 -12.42
N ARG A 120 -0.90 5.09 -13.39
CA ARG A 120 -1.23 4.37 -14.65
C ARG A 120 0.00 4.00 -15.47
N SER A 121 0.91 4.95 -15.71
CA SER A 121 2.17 4.69 -16.43
C SER A 121 3.04 3.63 -15.74
N MET A 122 3.01 3.57 -14.40
CA MET A 122 3.66 2.50 -13.64
C MET A 122 2.94 1.17 -13.81
N GLY A 123 1.60 1.16 -13.83
CA GLY A 123 0.80 -0.01 -14.19
C GLY A 123 1.15 -0.58 -15.57
N GLU A 124 1.30 0.27 -16.58
CA GLU A 124 1.75 -0.12 -17.92
C GLU A 124 3.15 -0.74 -17.90
N THR A 125 4.08 -0.13 -17.15
CA THR A 125 5.44 -0.66 -16.95
C THR A 125 5.43 -2.03 -16.27
N LEU A 126 4.46 -2.24 -15.38
CA LEU A 126 4.16 -3.50 -14.70
C LEU A 126 3.32 -4.46 -15.53
N GLN A 127 3.14 -4.21 -16.83
CA GLN A 127 2.39 -5.07 -17.76
C GLN A 127 0.91 -5.24 -17.41
N LEU A 128 0.27 -4.17 -16.91
CA LEU A 128 -1.18 -4.07 -16.78
C LEU A 128 -1.76 -3.34 -17.98
N SER A 129 -2.93 -3.78 -18.44
CA SER A 129 -3.68 -3.05 -19.47
C SER A 129 -4.33 -1.80 -18.87
N GLN A 130 -4.76 -0.88 -19.75
CA GLN A 130 -5.59 0.25 -19.33
C GLN A 130 -6.88 -0.23 -18.63
N GLU A 131 -7.51 -1.27 -19.16
CA GLU A 131 -8.71 -1.85 -18.56
C GLU A 131 -8.45 -2.37 -17.15
N ASP A 132 -7.32 -3.08 -16.93
CA ASP A 132 -6.94 -3.56 -15.60
C ASP A 132 -6.76 -2.39 -14.62
N PHE A 133 -6.11 -1.31 -15.06
CA PHE A 133 -5.92 -0.12 -14.24
C PHE A 133 -7.26 0.53 -13.85
N GLU A 134 -8.15 0.75 -14.82
CA GLU A 134 -9.46 1.36 -14.59
C GLU A 134 -10.33 0.51 -13.66
N GLN A 135 -10.28 -0.81 -13.77
CA GLN A 135 -10.96 -1.72 -12.86
C GLN A 135 -10.42 -1.61 -11.42
N ILE A 136 -9.09 -1.54 -11.26
CA ILE A 136 -8.45 -1.40 -9.93
C ILE A 136 -8.79 -0.05 -9.30
N GLU A 137 -8.70 1.04 -10.07
CA GLU A 137 -9.06 2.38 -9.62
C GLU A 137 -10.52 2.46 -9.19
N ASN A 138 -11.44 1.97 -10.01
CA ASN A 138 -12.85 1.94 -9.67
C ASN A 138 -13.13 1.09 -8.41
N LEU A 139 -12.47 -0.07 -8.27
CA LEU A 139 -12.57 -0.90 -7.06
C LEU A 139 -12.11 -0.15 -5.81
N TYR A 140 -11.01 0.61 -5.89
CA TYR A 140 -10.50 1.41 -4.79
C TYR A 140 -11.53 2.45 -4.34
N PHE A 141 -12.07 3.25 -5.27
CA PHE A 141 -13.04 4.29 -4.92
C PHE A 141 -14.36 3.73 -4.38
N GLN A 142 -14.85 2.62 -4.93
CA GLN A 142 -16.00 1.91 -4.36
C GLN A 142 -15.73 1.42 -2.93
N SER A 143 -14.51 0.91 -2.68
CA SER A 143 -14.11 0.46 -1.34
C SER A 143 -14.00 1.62 -0.36
N LYS A 144 -13.48 2.78 -0.79
CA LYS A 144 -13.42 4.02 0.00
C LYS A 144 -14.82 4.54 0.33
N GLU A 145 -15.75 4.53 -0.62
CA GLU A 145 -17.15 4.92 -0.40
C GLU A 145 -17.84 3.98 0.60
N LEU A 146 -17.67 2.67 0.45
CA LEU A 146 -18.21 1.67 1.38
C LEU A 146 -17.61 1.81 2.77
N PHE A 147 -16.31 2.10 2.87
CA PHE A 147 -15.66 2.40 4.14
C PHE A 147 -16.28 3.62 4.81
N THR A 148 -16.46 4.72 4.08
CA THR A 148 -17.12 5.94 4.58
C THR A 148 -18.53 5.63 5.07
N THR A 149 -19.31 4.86 4.29
CA THR A 149 -20.66 4.41 4.67
C THR A 149 -20.63 3.61 5.97
N ARG A 150 -19.70 2.66 6.10
CA ARG A 150 -19.53 1.85 7.31
C ARG A 150 -19.17 2.71 8.51
N ILE A 151 -18.24 3.65 8.38
CA ILE A 151 -17.83 4.54 9.48
C ILE A 151 -19.01 5.41 9.93
N ASN A 152 -19.75 6.02 9.00
CA ASN A 152 -20.91 6.85 9.34
C ASN A 152 -22.03 6.05 10.02
N LEU A 153 -22.23 4.79 9.60
CA LEU A 153 -23.22 3.90 10.23
C LEU A 153 -22.80 3.48 11.65
N LEU A 154 -21.53 3.07 11.82
CA LEU A 154 -21.04 2.52 13.10
C LEU A 154 -20.78 3.61 14.15
N PHE A 155 -20.47 4.83 13.71
CA PHE A 155 -20.14 5.97 14.57
C PHE A 155 -21.10 7.14 14.33
N ALA A 156 -22.39 6.85 14.14
CA ALA A 156 -23.43 7.86 13.91
C ALA A 156 -23.52 8.89 15.06
N ASP A 157 -23.21 8.47 16.29
CA ASP A 157 -23.22 9.31 17.49
C ASP A 157 -21.86 10.00 17.77
N GLY A 158 -20.92 9.91 16.82
CA GLY A 158 -19.56 10.43 16.96
C GLY A 158 -18.50 9.33 17.17
N LYS A 159 -17.24 9.71 16.90
CA LYS A 159 -16.09 8.81 17.09
C LYS A 159 -15.64 8.83 18.57
N PRO A 160 -15.12 7.72 19.10
CA PRO A 160 -14.66 7.66 20.48
C PRO A 160 -13.40 8.52 20.71
N GLU A 161 -13.38 9.26 21.80
CA GLU A 161 -12.20 9.95 22.31
C GLU A 161 -11.52 9.08 23.37
N TYR A 162 -10.47 8.36 22.98
CA TYR A 162 -9.69 7.56 23.93
C TYR A 162 -8.57 8.38 24.54
N SER A 163 -8.28 8.15 25.82
CA SER A 163 -7.07 8.67 26.46
C SER A 163 -5.84 8.07 25.76
N THR A 164 -4.94 8.90 25.24
CA THR A 164 -3.64 8.45 24.73
C THR A 164 -2.87 7.78 25.86
N PRO A 165 -2.42 6.51 25.70
CA PRO A 165 -1.54 5.87 26.66
C PRO A 165 -0.27 6.73 26.82
N ARG A 166 0.08 7.08 28.05
CA ARG A 166 1.34 7.75 28.38
C ARG A 166 2.52 6.79 28.26
#